data_AF-A0A455UCB2-F1
#
_entry.id   AF-A0A455UCB2-F1
#
_cell.length_a   1.000
_cell.length_b   1.000
_cell.length_c   1.000
_cell.angle_alpha   90.00
_cell.angle_beta   90.00
_cell.angle_gamma   90.00
#
_symmetry.space_group_name_H-M   'P 1'
#
loop_
_entity.id
_entity.type
_entity.pdbx_description
1 polymer ?
#
loop_
_entity_poly.entity_id
_entity_poly.type
_entity_poly.pdbx_seq_one_letter_code
_entity_poly.pdbx_strand_id
1 'polypeptide(L)'
;MAIVRSELMSAWKAYLAVGIGSGVGSVLRYGVSLLSQAALGGYFPWGTLIVNVLGSCLIGWLAATLSRAPHSPLARLQPLLVAGFCGGFTTFRCLA
;
A
#
# COMPACT_ATOMS: atom_id res chain seq x y z
N MET A 1 24.32 15.43 18.22
CA MET A 1 23.17 14.85 18.96
C MET A 1 21.81 15.36 18.48
N ALA A 2 21.65 16.65 18.15
CA ALA A 2 20.39 17.20 17.62
C ALA A 2 19.96 16.65 16.24
N ILE A 3 20.91 16.37 15.35
CA ILE A 3 20.65 15.84 13.99
C ILE A 3 20.11 14.39 14.03
N VAL A 4 20.68 13.52 14.87
CA VAL A 4 20.18 12.15 15.05
C VAL A 4 18.77 12.15 15.65
N ARG A 5 18.48 13.10 16.55
CA ARG A 5 17.15 13.27 17.13
C ARG A 5 16.12 13.77 16.11
N SER A 6 16.50 14.64 15.17
CA SER A 6 15.60 15.06 14.07
C SER A 6 15.33 13.95 13.06
N GLU A 7 16.32 13.13 12.74
CA GLU A 7 16.17 11.94 11.89
C GLU A 7 15.25 10.90 12.56
N LEU A 8 15.44 10.65 13.86
CA LEU A 8 14.57 9.77 14.64
C LEU A 8 13.14 10.33 14.75
N MET A 9 13.01 11.66 14.91
CA MET A 9 11.72 12.38 14.88
C MET A 9 11.05 12.37 13.48
N SER A 10 11.78 12.03 12.43
CA SER A 10 11.25 11.79 11.09
C SER A 10 10.81 10.33 10.93
N ALA A 11 11.59 9.40 11.50
CA ALA A 11 11.34 7.96 11.42
C ALA A 11 10.01 7.52 12.06
N TRP A 12 9.65 8.03 13.24
CA TRP A 12 8.35 7.66 13.85
C TRP A 12 7.15 8.12 13.01
N LYS A 13 7.24 9.28 12.36
CA LYS A 13 6.21 9.75 11.43
C LYS A 13 6.08 8.82 10.24
N ALA A 14 7.21 8.33 9.71
CA ALA A 14 7.21 7.34 8.65
C ALA A 14 6.58 6.01 9.10
N TYR A 15 6.90 5.52 10.31
CA TYR A 15 6.27 4.31 10.86
C TYR A 15 4.76 4.45 11.04
N LEU A 16 4.29 5.59 11.58
CA LEU A 16 2.86 5.87 11.68
C LEU A 16 2.20 5.93 10.31
N ALA A 17 2.83 6.62 9.35
CA ALA A 17 2.35 6.72 7.98
C ALA A 17 2.21 5.35 7.31
N VAL A 18 3.22 4.48 7.46
CA VAL A 18 3.18 3.09 6.97
C VAL A 18 2.08 2.31 7.66
N GLY A 19 1.96 2.41 8.99
CA GLY A 19 0.94 1.70 9.76
C GLY A 19 -0.48 2.08 9.37
N ILE A 20 -0.77 3.39 9.25
CA ILE A 20 -2.07 3.91 8.80
C ILE A 20 -2.37 3.45 7.37
N GLY A 21 -1.40 3.61 6.46
CA GLY A 21 -1.56 3.16 5.07
C GLY A 21 -1.85 1.66 5.00
N SER A 22 -1.09 0.85 5.74
CA SER A 22 -1.24 -0.61 5.76
C SER A 22 -2.57 -1.06 6.35
N GLY A 23 -3.05 -0.41 7.40
CA GLY A 23 -4.37 -0.67 7.98
C GLY A 23 -5.49 -0.42 6.97
N VAL A 24 -5.47 0.74 6.29
CA VAL A 24 -6.46 1.08 5.26
C VAL A 24 -6.38 0.11 4.07
N GLY A 25 -5.17 -0.17 3.56
CA GLY A 25 -4.97 -1.10 2.46
C GLY A 25 -5.46 -2.52 2.79
N SER A 26 -5.19 -3.00 4.01
CA SER A 26 -5.63 -4.32 4.46
C SER A 26 -7.15 -4.44 4.56
N VAL A 27 -7.83 -3.40 5.05
CA VAL A 27 -9.30 -3.36 5.13
C VAL A 27 -9.92 -3.37 3.74
N LEU A 28 -9.38 -2.56 2.81
CA LEU A 28 -9.83 -2.55 1.41
C LEU A 28 -9.64 -3.91 0.75
N ARG A 29 -8.48 -4.53 0.94
CA ARG A 29 -8.19 -5.88 0.43
C ARG A 29 -9.23 -6.88 0.95
N TYR A 30 -9.54 -6.84 2.25
CA TYR A 30 -10.56 -7.70 2.84
C TYR A 30 -11.95 -7.45 2.24
N GLY A 31 -12.34 -6.19 2.04
CA GLY A 31 -13.59 -5.83 1.38
C GLY A 31 -13.68 -6.36 -0.06
N VAL A 32 -12.60 -6.24 -0.85
CA VAL A 32 -12.53 -6.81 -2.20
C VAL A 32 -12.64 -8.33 -2.17
N SER A 33 -12.00 -8.99 -1.21
CA SER A 33 -12.14 -10.44 -1.03
C SER A 33 -13.57 -10.86 -0.73
N LEU A 34 -14.29 -10.15 0.14
CA LEU A 34 -15.70 -10.46 0.43
C LEU A 34 -16.61 -10.21 -0.78
N LEU A 35 -16.44 -9.07 -1.46
CA LEU A 35 -17.23 -8.72 -2.63
C LEU A 35 -17.01 -9.70 -3.79
N SER A 36 -15.76 -10.10 -4.01
CA SER A 36 -15.41 -11.08 -5.05
C SER A 36 -16.02 -12.45 -4.77
N GLN A 37 -16.03 -12.91 -3.50
CA GLN A 37 -16.69 -14.15 -3.12
C GLN A 37 -18.20 -14.09 -3.37
N ALA A 38 -18.84 -12.96 -3.03
CA ALA A 38 -20.27 -12.78 -3.25
C ALA A 38 -20.66 -12.69 -4.73
N ALA A 39 -19.83 -12.04 -5.56
CA ALA A 39 -20.14 -11.78 -6.97
C ALA A 39 -19.68 -12.88 -7.93
N LEU A 40 -18.53 -13.52 -7.67
CA LEU A 40 -17.85 -14.45 -8.59
C LEU A 40 -17.76 -15.87 -8.03
N GLY A 41 -18.23 -16.08 -6.79
CA GLY A 41 -18.17 -17.37 -6.10
C GLY A 41 -16.79 -17.71 -5.54
N GLY A 42 -16.69 -18.87 -4.90
CA GLY A 42 -15.48 -19.34 -4.21
C GLY A 42 -14.61 -20.34 -4.98
N TYR A 43 -14.90 -20.62 -6.26
CA TYR A 43 -14.14 -21.60 -7.04
C TYR A 43 -12.71 -21.14 -7.37
N PHE A 44 -12.52 -19.82 -7.48
CA PHE A 44 -11.22 -19.22 -7.75
C PHE A 44 -11.02 -17.99 -6.84
N PRO A 45 -9.80 -17.74 -6.35
CA PRO A 45 -9.50 -16.61 -5.46
C PRO A 45 -9.42 -15.28 -6.23
N TRP A 46 -10.56 -14.89 -6.81
CA TRP A 46 -10.73 -13.65 -7.59
C TRP A 46 -10.31 -12.41 -6.80
N GLY A 47 -10.64 -12.34 -5.52
CA GLY A 47 -10.25 -11.22 -4.65
C GLY A 47 -8.75 -11.00 -4.63
N THR A 48 -7.96 -12.08 -4.46
CA THR A 48 -6.50 -12.02 -4.43
C THR A 48 -5.92 -11.61 -5.79
N LEU A 49 -6.51 -12.04 -6.89
CA LEU A 49 -6.09 -11.61 -8.23
C LEU A 49 -6.35 -10.11 -8.45
N ILE A 50 -7.56 -9.65 -8.12
CA ILE A 50 -7.98 -8.26 -8.32
C ILE A 50 -7.10 -7.29 -7.54
N VAL A 51 -6.88 -7.56 -6.25
CA VAL A 51 -6.08 -6.65 -5.39
C VAL A 51 -4.62 -6.57 -5.83
N ASN A 52 -4.04 -7.68 -6.31
CA ASN A 52 -2.67 -7.68 -6.82
C ASN A 52 -2.56 -6.95 -8.16
N VAL A 53 -3.48 -7.18 -9.11
CA VAL A 53 -3.46 -6.46 -10.41
C VAL A 53 -3.64 -4.95 -10.19
N LEU A 54 -4.66 -4.55 -9.42
CA LEU A 54 -4.91 -3.14 -9.13
C LEU A 54 -3.75 -2.51 -8.34
N GLY A 55 -3.21 -3.24 -7.36
CA GLY A 55 -2.09 -2.77 -6.55
C GLY A 55 -0.79 -2.62 -7.36
N SER A 56 -0.46 -3.55 -8.25
CA SER A 56 0.71 -3.43 -9.14
C SER A 56 0.59 -2.26 -10.10
N CYS A 57 -0.61 -2.01 -10.66
CA CYS A 57 -0.87 -0.82 -11.47
C CYS A 57 -0.67 0.47 -10.67
N LEU A 58 -1.20 0.50 -9.43
CA LEU A 58 -1.05 1.65 -8.54
C LEU A 58 0.41 1.91 -8.16
N ILE A 59 1.17 0.87 -7.83
CA ILE A 59 2.61 0.97 -7.54
C ILE A 59 3.36 1.51 -8.76
N GLY A 60 3.08 1.00 -9.96
CA GLY A 60 3.71 1.47 -11.20
C GLY A 60 3.46 2.97 -11.45
N TRP A 61 2.21 3.41 -11.27
CA TRP A 61 1.86 4.83 -11.39
C TRP A 61 2.53 5.70 -10.31
N LEU A 62 2.54 5.26 -9.05
CA LEU A 62 3.22 5.95 -7.96
C LEU A 62 4.73 6.03 -8.21
N ALA A 63 5.37 4.95 -8.65
CA ALA A 63 6.80 4.93 -8.98
C ALA A 63 7.14 5.90 -10.12
N ALA A 64 6.32 5.93 -11.18
CA ALA A 64 6.52 6.84 -12.31
C ALA A 64 6.31 8.32 -11.94
N THR A 65 5.38 8.62 -11.04
CA THR A 65 5.11 10.00 -10.59
C THR A 65 6.16 10.49 -9.60
N LEU A 66 6.55 9.65 -8.63
CA LEU A 66 7.57 9.96 -7.63
C LEU A 66 8.96 10.17 -8.26
N SER A 67 9.32 9.35 -9.25
CA SER A 67 10.62 9.48 -9.95
C SER A 67 10.76 10.79 -10.73
N ARG A 68 9.65 11.37 -11.20
CA ARG A 68 9.64 12.65 -11.93
C ARG A 68 9.68 13.88 -11.02
N ALA A 69 9.28 13.75 -9.76
CA ALA A 69 9.16 14.87 -8.83
C ALA A 69 9.60 14.52 -7.40
N PRO A 70 10.91 14.27 -7.18
CA PRO A 70 11.44 13.78 -5.90
C PRO A 70 11.29 14.76 -4.73
N HIS A 71 11.12 16.05 -5.00
CA HIS A 71 10.89 17.08 -3.97
C HIS A 71 9.41 17.48 -3.83
N SER A 72 8.50 16.80 -4.51
CA SER A 72 7.06 17.09 -4.42
C SER A 72 6.50 16.76 -3.02
N PRO A 73 5.40 17.41 -2.62
CA PRO A 73 4.66 16.99 -1.43
C PRO A 73 4.26 15.51 -1.45
N LEU A 74 4.07 14.94 -2.65
CA LEU A 74 3.74 13.53 -2.88
C LEU A 74 4.88 12.59 -2.46
N ALA A 75 6.14 13.01 -2.63
CA ALA A 75 7.30 12.24 -2.18
C ALA A 75 7.33 12.08 -0.65
N ARG A 76 6.78 13.04 0.10
CA ARG A 76 6.64 12.95 1.56
C ARG A 76 5.60 11.90 1.98
N LEU A 77 4.66 11.57 1.10
CA LEU A 77 3.62 10.56 1.31
C LEU A 77 4.05 9.16 0.84
N GLN A 78 5.25 9.01 0.27
CA GLN A 78 5.74 7.72 -0.21
C GLN A 78 5.69 6.60 0.85
N PRO A 79 6.06 6.81 2.13
CA PRO A 79 5.92 5.77 3.16
C PRO A 79 4.46 5.36 3.39
N LEU A 80 3.52 6.31 3.31
CA LEU A 80 2.09 6.05 3.47
C LEU A 80 1.52 5.28 2.28
N LEU A 81 1.82 5.73 1.07
CA LEU A 81 1.17 5.25 -0.16
C LEU A 81 1.81 3.96 -0.68
N VAL A 82 3.14 3.92 -0.76
CA VAL A 82 3.86 2.80 -1.36
C VAL A 82 4.11 1.70 -0.32
N ALA A 83 4.83 2.02 0.76
CA ALA A 83 5.16 1.02 1.77
C ALA A 83 3.96 0.64 2.65
N GLY A 84 3.11 1.60 3.00
CA GLY A 84 1.89 1.37 3.78
C GLY A 84 0.74 0.79 2.96
N PHE A 85 0.06 1.65 2.20
CA PHE A 85 -1.17 1.31 1.49
C PHE A 85 -0.98 0.19 0.47
N CYS A 86 -0.06 0.35 -0.49
CA CYS A 86 0.15 -0.69 -1.49
C CYS A 86 0.66 -1.98 -0.85
N GLY A 87 1.51 -1.90 0.18
CA GLY A 87 1.99 -3.06 0.94
C GLY A 87 0.88 -3.82 1.67
N GLY A 88 -0.09 -3.13 2.28
CA GLY A 88 -1.24 -3.76 2.95
C GLY A 88 -2.35 -4.21 1.99
N PHE A 89 -2.49 -3.52 0.85
CA PHE A 89 -3.50 -3.83 -0.17
C PHE A 89 -3.13 -5.02 -1.06
N THR A 90 -1.84 -5.18 -1.37
CA THR A 90 -1.32 -6.34 -2.14
C THR A 90 -0.94 -7.50 -1.23
N THR A 91 -0.75 -8.70 -1.79
CA THR A 91 -0.31 -9.84 -0.97
C THR A 91 0.50 -10.87 -1.77
N PHE A 92 1.61 -11.32 -1.17
CA PHE A 92 2.52 -12.32 -1.75
C PHE A 92 2.01 -13.76 -1.67
N ARG A 93 0.97 -14.03 -0.89
CA ARG A 93 0.42 -15.39 -0.82
C ARG A 93 -0.15 -15.75 -2.19
N CYS A 94 0.21 -16.94 -2.68
CA CYS A 94 -0.33 -17.49 -3.92
C CYS A 94 -1.86 -17.59 -3.85
N LEU A 95 -2.51 -17.70 -5.01
CA LEU A 95 -3.92 -18.00 -5.19
C LEU A 95 -4.23 -19.38 -4.57
N ALA A 96 -4.34 -19.43 -3.24
CA ALA A 96 -4.59 -20.63 -2.44
C ALA A 96 -6.07 -20.73 -2.05
#